data_AF-A0A953X2I2-F1
#
_entry.id   AF-A0A953X2I2-F1
#
_cell.length_a   1.000
_cell.length_b   1.000
_cell.length_c   1.000
_cell.angle_alpha   90.00
_cell.angle_beta   90.00
_cell.angle_gamma   90.00
#
_symmetry.space_group_name_H-M   'P 1'
#
loop_
_entity.id
_entity.type
_entity.pdbx_description
1 polymer ?
#
loop_
_entity_poly.entity_id
_entity_poly.type
_entity_poly.pdbx_seq_one_letter_code
_entity_poly.pdbx_strand_id
1 'polypeptide(L)'
;GAVVRNGDRRGVLLLENQARILREKDILHPEDANSSAARAYFCIMQMYLLGESDGPAYAQAAESLAALMAGCESGDERDAVLDISADVTSGNLYRALSRCRRLLGADELGVV
;
A
#
# COMPACT_ATOMS: atom_id res chain seq x y z
N GLY A 1 -16.15 -5.91 8.56
CA GLY A 1 -15.92 -7.25 9.13
C GLY A 1 -15.61 -8.24 8.02
N ALA A 2 -14.93 -9.33 8.34
CA ALA A 2 -14.61 -10.40 7.39
C ALA A 2 -15.27 -11.71 7.85
N VAL A 3 -15.87 -12.46 6.92
CA VAL A 3 -16.42 -13.80 7.18
C VAL A 3 -15.45 -14.81 6.59
N VAL A 4 -14.82 -15.59 7.47
CA VAL A 4 -13.80 -16.57 7.10
C VAL A 4 -14.33 -17.98 7.33
N ARG A 5 -14.21 -18.83 6.32
CA ARG A 5 -14.56 -20.25 6.38
C ARG A 5 -13.32 -21.12 6.15
N ASN A 6 -13.25 -22.26 6.84
CA ASN A 6 -12.22 -23.26 6.56
C ASN A 6 -12.51 -23.92 5.21
N GLY A 7 -11.51 -23.96 4.33
CA GLY A 7 -11.63 -24.59 3.01
C GLY A 7 -11.53 -26.12 3.08
N ASP A 8 -11.80 -26.77 1.95
CA ASP A 8 -11.82 -28.24 1.85
C ASP A 8 -10.43 -28.90 1.95
N ARG A 9 -9.37 -28.10 2.10
CA ARG A 9 -7.98 -28.56 2.21
C ARG A 9 -7.31 -27.93 3.43
N ARG A 10 -6.41 -28.68 4.06
CA ARG A 10 -5.63 -28.20 5.21
C ARG A 10 -4.87 -26.92 4.85
N GLY A 11 -5.07 -25.88 5.66
CA GLY A 11 -4.39 -24.58 5.50
C GLY A 11 -5.05 -23.63 4.50
N VAL A 12 -6.22 -23.96 3.95
CA VAL A 12 -6.99 -23.05 3.08
C VAL A 12 -8.04 -22.33 3.91
N LEU A 13 -8.03 -21.00 3.87
CA LEU A 13 -9.11 -20.16 4.39
C LEU A 13 -9.79 -19.46 3.23
N LEU A 14 -11.13 -19.50 3.21
CA LEU A 14 -11.97 -18.85 2.22
C LEU A 14 -12.58 -17.59 2.84
N LEU A 15 -12.52 -16.49 2.09
CA LEU A 15 -13.20 -15.25 2.43
C LEU A 15 -14.55 -15.22 1.72
N GLU A 16 -15.65 -15.19 2.49
CA GLU A 16 -17.02 -15.30 1.95
C GLU A 16 -17.64 -13.94 1.60
N ASN A 17 -17.05 -12.84 2.05
CA ASN A 17 -17.54 -11.48 1.78
C ASN A 17 -16.42 -10.58 1.26
N GLN A 18 -16.77 -9.43 0.69
CA GLN A 18 -15.76 -8.44 0.34
C GLN A 18 -15.19 -7.83 1.63
N ALA A 19 -13.91 -8.07 1.88
CA ALA A 19 -13.16 -7.51 2.98
C ALA A 19 -11.77 -7.06 2.50
N ARG A 20 -11.19 -6.12 3.24
CA ARG A 20 -9.84 -5.62 3.00
C ARG A 20 -8.88 -6.47 3.82
N ILE A 21 -7.92 -7.12 3.15
CA ILE A 21 -7.01 -8.08 3.78
C ILE A 21 -5.61 -7.80 3.27
N LEU A 22 -4.67 -7.69 4.21
CA LEU A 22 -3.24 -7.71 3.94
C LEU A 22 -2.64 -8.93 4.64
N ARG A 23 -1.61 -9.51 4.05
CA ARG A 23 -0.82 -10.57 4.69
C ARG A 23 0.25 -9.90 5.53
N GLU A 24 0.78 -10.62 6.52
CA GLU A 24 1.85 -10.13 7.40
C GLU A 24 3.01 -9.50 6.61
N LYS A 25 3.51 -10.18 5.59
CA LYS A 25 4.60 -9.68 4.74
C LYS A 25 4.28 -8.42 3.93
N ASP A 26 3.00 -8.05 3.85
CA ASP A 26 2.50 -6.85 3.19
C ASP A 26 2.23 -5.71 4.19
N ILE A 27 2.41 -5.94 5.49
CA ILE A 27 2.33 -4.92 6.55
C ILE A 27 3.68 -4.23 6.69
N LEU A 28 3.65 -2.91 6.79
CA LEU A 28 4.80 -2.07 7.16
C LEU A 28 4.47 -1.38 8.48
N HIS A 29 5.35 -1.49 9.48
CA HIS A 29 5.13 -0.86 10.77
C HIS A 29 5.52 0.63 10.74
N PRO A 30 4.91 1.48 11.58
CA PRO A 30 5.21 2.92 11.63
C PRO A 30 6.69 3.22 11.85
N GLU A 31 7.37 2.44 12.69
CA GLU A 31 8.80 2.56 13.00
C GLU A 31 9.72 2.22 11.82
N ASP A 32 9.24 1.47 10.84
CA ASP A 32 10.00 1.06 9.65
C ASP A 32 9.79 2.03 8.48
N ALA A 33 8.84 2.96 8.59
CA ALA A 33 8.51 3.95 7.57
C ALA A 33 9.52 5.11 7.54
N ASN A 34 10.79 4.80 7.32
CA ASN A 34 11.91 5.74 7.45
C ASN A 34 12.30 6.44 6.14
N SER A 35 12.02 5.84 4.98
CA SER A 35 12.28 6.43 3.66
C SER A 35 11.05 7.20 3.12
N SER A 36 11.21 8.01 2.07
CA SER A 36 10.07 8.65 1.39
C SER A 36 9.13 7.60 0.76
N ALA A 37 9.69 6.54 0.16
CA ALA A 37 8.94 5.45 -0.43
C ALA A 37 8.18 4.64 0.64
N ALA A 38 8.83 4.37 1.77
CA ALA A 38 8.24 3.63 2.88
C ALA A 38 7.08 4.39 3.51
N ARG A 39 7.22 5.71 3.67
CA ARG A 39 6.12 6.57 4.13
C ARG A 39 4.94 6.60 3.16
N ALA A 40 5.20 6.72 1.86
CA ALA A 40 4.14 6.66 0.87
C ALA A 40 3.39 5.32 0.91
N TYR A 41 4.11 4.20 0.96
CA TYR A 41 3.53 2.88 1.12
C TYR A 41 2.69 2.77 2.39
N PHE A 42 3.23 3.21 3.52
CA PHE A 42 2.55 3.20 4.81
C PHE A 42 1.24 3.99 4.76
N CYS A 43 1.24 5.21 4.22
CA CYS A 43 0.03 6.01 4.11
C CYS A 43 -1.04 5.35 3.22
N ILE A 44 -0.64 4.78 2.08
CA ILE A 44 -1.57 4.04 1.20
C ILE A 44 -2.09 2.77 1.91
N MET A 45 -1.26 2.12 2.72
CA MET A 45 -1.65 0.94 3.51
C MET A 45 -2.72 1.31 4.55
N GLN A 46 -2.52 2.41 5.25
CA GLN A 46 -3.49 2.94 6.21
C GLN A 46 -4.82 3.29 5.52
N MET A 47 -4.78 3.97 4.38
CA MET A 47 -5.98 4.21 3.56
C MET A 47 -6.69 2.92 3.18
N TYR A 48 -5.94 1.90 2.74
CA TYR A 48 -6.50 0.60 2.38
C TYR A 48 -7.18 -0.06 3.58
N LEU A 49 -6.54 -0.08 4.75
CA LEU A 49 -7.10 -0.74 5.94
C LEU A 49 -8.34 -0.01 6.47
N LEU A 50 -8.30 1.32 6.56
CA LEU A 50 -9.42 2.15 6.98
C LEU A 50 -10.56 2.14 5.96
N GLY A 51 -10.22 2.00 4.68
CA GLY A 51 -11.18 2.07 3.60
C GLY A 51 -11.59 3.45 3.18
N GLU A 52 -10.75 4.42 3.49
CA GLU A 52 -10.99 5.83 3.24
C GLU A 52 -10.46 6.16 1.85
N SER A 53 -11.31 6.75 1.03
CA SER A 53 -10.96 7.30 -0.29
C SER A 53 -10.87 8.83 -0.26
N ASP A 54 -11.16 9.44 0.87
CA ASP A 54 -11.13 10.88 1.12
C ASP A 54 -10.68 11.17 2.57
N GLY A 55 -10.71 12.44 2.98
CA GLY A 55 -10.42 12.82 4.35
C GLY A 55 -8.93 12.74 4.73
N PRO A 56 -8.64 12.63 6.04
CA PRO A 56 -7.27 12.75 6.55
C PRO A 56 -6.31 11.68 6.04
N ALA A 57 -6.75 10.43 5.87
CA ALA A 57 -5.89 9.37 5.34
C ALA A 57 -5.52 9.62 3.87
N TYR A 58 -6.49 10.07 3.06
CA TYR A 58 -6.23 10.50 1.68
C TYR A 58 -5.24 11.65 1.62
N ALA A 59 -5.43 12.69 2.45
CA ALA A 59 -4.54 13.85 2.47
C ALA A 59 -3.09 13.45 2.81
N GLN A 60 -2.90 12.57 3.80
CA GLN A 60 -1.58 12.07 4.18
C GLN A 60 -0.92 11.23 3.07
N ALA A 61 -1.69 10.39 2.37
CA ALA A 61 -1.17 9.65 1.22
C ALA A 61 -0.80 10.56 0.05
N ALA A 62 -1.62 11.57 -0.23
CA ALA A 62 -1.31 12.56 -1.26
C ALA A 62 -0.03 13.36 -0.93
N GLU A 63 0.12 13.79 0.33
CA GLU A 63 1.31 14.51 0.80
C GLU A 63 2.57 13.65 0.72
N SER A 64 2.50 12.39 1.18
CA SER A 64 3.64 11.47 1.11
C SER A 64 4.02 11.09 -0.33
N LEU A 65 3.05 10.95 -1.23
CA LEU A 65 3.30 10.76 -2.66
C LEU A 65 3.93 11.98 -3.31
N ALA A 66 3.51 13.19 -2.94
CA ALA A 66 4.13 14.43 -3.42
C ALA A 66 5.58 14.56 -2.93
N ALA A 67 5.84 14.20 -1.67
CA ALA A 67 7.20 14.17 -1.12
C ALA A 67 8.09 13.13 -1.83
N LEU A 68 7.55 11.94 -2.12
CA LEU A 68 8.23 10.92 -2.92
C LEU A 68 8.55 11.42 -4.33
N MET A 69 7.59 12.07 -4.99
CA MET A 69 7.76 12.62 -6.34
C MET A 69 8.86 13.69 -6.39
N ALA A 70 8.95 14.54 -5.36
CA ALA A 70 9.98 15.57 -5.27
C ALA A 70 11.41 14.99 -5.16
N GLY A 71 11.54 13.76 -4.66
CA GLY A 71 12.82 13.06 -4.54
C GLY A 71 13.21 12.22 -5.78
N CYS A 72 12.37 12.14 -6.80
CA CYS A 72 12.65 11.32 -7.99
C CYS A 72 13.72 11.96 -8.88
N GLU A 73 14.77 11.20 -9.20
CA GLU A 73 15.89 11.67 -10.01
C GLU A 73 15.69 11.32 -11.49
N SER A 74 15.15 10.12 -11.76
CA SER A 74 14.92 9.60 -13.11
C SER A 74 13.50 9.85 -13.65
N GLY A 75 13.34 9.74 -14.96
CA GLY A 75 12.01 9.76 -15.60
C GLY A 75 11.16 8.55 -15.18
N ASP A 76 11.76 7.37 -15.17
CA ASP A 76 11.09 6.11 -14.84
C ASP A 76 10.53 6.10 -13.41
N GLU A 77 11.26 6.67 -12.43
CA GLU A 77 10.75 6.84 -11.07
C GLU A 77 9.54 7.78 -11.01
N ARG A 78 9.60 8.91 -11.72
CA ARG A 78 8.47 9.86 -11.76
C ARG A 78 7.23 9.22 -12.37
N ASP A 79 7.40 8.47 -13.47
CA ASP A 79 6.31 7.76 -14.12
C ASP A 79 5.70 6.70 -13.17
N ALA A 80 6.54 5.97 -12.43
CA ALA A 80 6.07 5.00 -11.43
C ALA A 80 5.26 5.67 -10.29
N VAL A 81 5.69 6.83 -9.80
CA VAL A 81 4.97 7.58 -8.75
C VAL A 81 3.67 8.18 -9.29
N LEU A 82 3.63 8.64 -10.54
CA LEU A 82 2.41 9.09 -11.21
C LEU A 82 1.40 7.95 -11.35
N ASP A 83 1.86 6.76 -11.73
CA ASP A 83 1.06 5.55 -11.83
C ASP A 83 0.43 5.15 -10.48
N ILE A 84 1.20 5.27 -9.39
CA ILE A 84 0.70 5.02 -8.03
C ILE A 84 -0.34 6.07 -7.64
N SER A 85 -0.05 7.35 -7.91
CA SER A 85 -0.97 8.46 -7.62
C SER A 85 -2.31 8.28 -8.33
N ALA A 86 -2.28 7.89 -9.61
CA ALA A 86 -3.50 7.62 -10.39
C ALA A 86 -4.33 6.47 -9.79
N ASP A 87 -3.67 5.43 -9.27
CA ASP A 87 -4.34 4.32 -8.59
C ASP A 87 -5.00 4.76 -7.28
N VAL A 88 -4.33 5.60 -6.49
CA VAL A 88 -4.89 6.14 -5.25
C VAL A 88 -6.12 6.99 -5.53
N THR A 89 -6.04 7.93 -6.49
CA THR A 89 -7.19 8.76 -6.88
C THR A 89 -8.36 7.93 -7.42
N SER A 90 -8.07 6.81 -8.08
CA SER A 90 -9.10 5.91 -8.60
C SER A 90 -9.65 4.91 -7.56
N GLY A 91 -9.16 4.95 -6.31
CA GLY A 91 -9.53 3.99 -5.26
C GLY A 91 -8.96 2.58 -5.45
N ASN A 92 -8.05 2.38 -6.39
CA ASN A 92 -7.38 1.10 -6.68
C ASN A 92 -6.23 0.84 -5.67
N LEU A 93 -6.51 0.96 -4.38
CA LEU A 93 -5.52 1.03 -3.30
C LEU A 93 -4.64 -0.22 -3.20
N TYR A 94 -5.17 -1.42 -3.44
CA TYR A 94 -4.35 -2.64 -3.45
C TYR A 94 -3.35 -2.68 -4.62
N ARG A 95 -3.73 -2.11 -5.76
CA ARG A 95 -2.84 -1.96 -6.92
C ARG A 95 -1.78 -0.90 -6.65
N ALA A 96 -2.17 0.22 -6.05
CA ALA A 96 -1.26 1.26 -5.58
C ALA A 96 -0.21 0.69 -4.62
N LEU A 97 -0.63 -0.09 -3.60
CA LEU A 97 0.28 -0.79 -2.69
C LEU A 97 1.24 -1.70 -3.43
N SER A 98 0.73 -2.52 -4.36
CA SER A 98 1.56 -3.46 -5.11
C SER A 98 2.62 -2.75 -5.97
N ARG A 99 2.31 -1.59 -6.54
CA ARG A 99 3.26 -0.76 -7.31
C ARG A 99 4.25 -0.06 -6.40
N CYS A 100 3.78 0.57 -5.32
CA CYS A 100 4.63 1.25 -4.35
C CYS A 100 5.62 0.27 -3.68
N ARG A 101 5.21 -0.96 -3.40
CA ARG A 101 6.08 -2.04 -2.94
C ARG A 101 7.25 -2.33 -3.87
N ARG A 102 7.05 -2.23 -5.19
CA ARG A 102 8.12 -2.45 -6.18
C ARG A 102 9.15 -1.32 -6.15
N LEU A 103 8.71 -0.09 -5.88
CA LEU A 103 9.61 1.07 -5.71
C LEU A 103 10.42 0.98 -4.41
N LEU A 104 9.84 0.45 -3.34
CA LEU A 104 10.52 0.23 -2.05
C LEU A 104 11.72 -0.72 -2.14
N GLY A 105 11.74 -1.63 -3.12
CA GLY A 105 12.74 -2.70 -3.16
C GLY A 105 12.54 -3.75 -2.06
N ALA A 106 13.27 -4.86 -2.13
CA ALA A 106 13.15 -5.95 -1.16
C ALA A 106 13.74 -5.59 0.22
N ASP A 107 14.76 -4.75 0.24
CA ASP A 107 15.58 -4.48 1.43
C ASP A 107 14.86 -3.61 2.48
N GLU A 108 13.93 -2.72 2.08
CA GLU A 108 13.21 -1.83 3.01
C GLU A 108 11.95 -2.45 3.63
N LEU A 109 11.48 -3.60 3.14
CA LEU A 109 10.22 -4.23 3.59
C LEU A 109 10.40 -5.29 4.69
N GLY A 110 11.62 -5.42 5.26
CA GLY A 110 11.90 -6.39 6.31
C GLY A 110 11.70 -7.86 5.89
N VAL A 111 11.67 -8.15 4.58
CA VAL A 111 11.52 -9.52 4.08
C VAL A 111 12.90 -10.17 4.01
N VAL A 112 13.29 -10.83 5.11
CA VAL A 112 14.35 -11.85 5.11
C VAL A 112 13.79 -13.17 4.59
#